data_AF-A0A9P6JLB9-F1
#
_entry.id   AF-A0A9P6JLB9-F1
#
_cell.length_a   1.000
_cell.length_b   1.000
_cell.length_c   1.000
_cell.angle_alpha   90.00
_cell.angle_beta   90.00
_cell.angle_gamma   90.00
#
_symmetry.space_group_name_H-M   'P 1'
#
loop_
_entity.id
_entity.type
_entity.pdbx_description
1 polymer ?
#
loop_
_entity_poly.entity_id
_entity_poly.type
_entity_poly.pdbx_seq_one_letter_code
_entity_poly.pdbx_strand_id
1 'polypeptide(L)' 'MKLVLEEPTDDEAIFEVEKILDHRPDPLNLGKHEYQTKWKGYEKPTWEPERNFVERRCIRDYWRENNTQVPKRKRRRA' A
#
# COMPACT_ATOMS: atom_id res chain seq x y z
N MET A 1 -25.08 25.16 22.99
CA MET A 1 -24.71 24.41 21.77
C MET A 1 -23.28 23.94 21.96
N LYS A 2 -23.04 22.63 22.07
CA LYS A 2 -21.69 22.09 22.23
C LYS A 2 -21.11 21.93 20.83
N LEU A 3 -20.20 22.83 20.45
CA LEU A 3 -19.34 22.64 19.29
C LEU A 3 -18.37 21.52 19.68
N VAL A 4 -18.65 20.29 19.23
CA VAL A 4 -17.59 19.29 19.13
C VAL A 4 -16.80 19.74 17.90
N LEU A 5 -15.70 20.45 18.13
CA LEU A 5 -14.61 20.48 17.18
C LEU A 5 -14.27 19.01 16.96
N GLU A 6 -14.53 18.47 15.78
CA GLU A 6 -13.85 17.26 15.37
C GLU A 6 -12.36 17.59 15.49
N GLU A 7 -11.75 17.12 16.58
CA GLU A 7 -10.31 17.12 16.77
C GLU A 7 -9.70 16.68 15.44
N PRO A 8 -8.71 17.39 14.87
CA PRO A 8 -8.10 17.00 13.61
C PRO A 8 -7.73 15.54 13.73
N THR A 9 -8.42 14.67 13.00
CA THR A 9 -8.25 13.25 13.22
C THR A 9 -6.83 12.92 12.80
N ASP A 10 -6.07 12.35 13.73
CA ASP A 10 -4.67 11.93 13.61
C ASP A 10 -4.51 10.76 12.60
N ASP A 11 -5.46 10.61 11.68
CA ASP A 11 -5.65 9.48 10.77
C ASP A 11 -4.65 9.49 9.59
N GLU A 12 -3.81 10.52 9.48
CA GLU A 12 -2.69 10.60 8.53
C GLU A 12 -1.33 10.44 9.22
N ALA A 13 -1.24 9.57 10.23
CA ALA A 13 0.03 9.20 10.83
C ALA A 13 0.98 8.56 9.80
N ILE A 14 2.27 8.95 9.85
CA ILE A 14 3.30 8.40 8.97
C ILE A 14 3.87 7.13 9.60
N PHE A 15 3.81 6.02 8.88
CA PHE A 15 4.34 4.72 9.30
C PHE A 15 5.49 4.25 8.40
N GLU A 16 6.46 3.53 8.97
CA GLU A 16 7.58 2.98 8.21
C GLU A 16 7.17 1.70 7.47
N VAL A 17 7.37 1.68 6.16
CA VAL A 17 7.14 0.52 5.30
C VAL A 17 8.30 -0.47 5.45
N GLU A 18 8.01 -1.71 5.79
CA GLU A 18 8.99 -2.81 5.80
C GLU A 18 9.19 -3.37 4.39
N LYS A 19 8.10 -3.73 3.69
CA LYS A 19 8.14 -4.26 2.32
C LYS A 19 6.78 -4.15 1.63
N ILE A 20 6.76 -4.04 0.30
CA ILE A 20 5.55 -4.26 -0.50
C ILE A 20 5.50 -5.73 -0.92
N LEU A 21 4.39 -6.39 -0.61
CA LEU A 21 4.19 -7.82 -0.83
C LEU A 21 3.53 -8.11 -2.18
N ASP A 22 2.56 -7.29 -2.59
CA ASP A 22 1.78 -7.49 -3.81
C ASP A 22 1.22 -6.16 -4.35
N HIS A 23 0.66 -6.17 -5.56
CA HIS A 23 -0.04 -5.05 -6.16
C HIS A 23 -1.35 -5.49 -6.84
N ARG A 24 -2.31 -4.57 -6.94
CA ARG A 24 -3.57 -4.76 -7.69
C ARG A 24 -4.01 -3.46 -8.35
N PRO A 25 -4.87 -3.49 -9.39
CA PRO A 25 -5.48 -2.27 -9.94
C PRO A 25 -6.22 -1.50 -8.85
N ASP A 26 -6.10 -0.17 -8.85
CA ASP A 26 -6.82 0.67 -7.90
C ASP A 26 -8.34 0.61 -8.17
N PRO A 27 -9.16 0.13 -7.21
CA PRO A 27 -10.61 0.04 -7.39
C PRO A 27 -11.29 1.41 -7.53
N LEU A 28 -10.67 2.47 -7.02
CA LEU A 28 -11.20 3.84 -7.08
C LEU A 28 -10.73 4.60 -8.33
N ASN A 29 -9.82 4.02 -9.13
CA ASN A 29 -9.17 4.68 -10.27
C ASN A 29 -8.53 6.04 -9.94
N LEU A 30 -8.10 6.23 -8.69
CA LEU A 30 -7.44 7.45 -8.23
C LEU A 30 -5.91 7.36 -8.38
N GLY A 31 -5.39 6.16 -8.62
CA GLY A 31 -4.01 5.84 -8.99
C GLY A 31 -3.96 4.64 -9.93
N LYS A 32 -2.75 4.17 -10.26
CA LYS A 32 -2.57 3.00 -11.14
C LYS A 32 -2.77 1.69 -10.38
N HIS A 33 -2.21 1.63 -9.17
CA HIS A 33 -2.18 0.44 -8.34
C HIS A 33 -2.39 0.77 -6.86
N GLU A 34 -2.97 -0.18 -6.15
CA GLU A 34 -2.81 -0.31 -4.70
C GLU A 34 -1.73 -1.36 -4.42
N TYR A 35 -1.04 -1.18 -3.30
CA TYR A 35 0.08 -2.01 -2.88
C TYR A 35 -0.23 -2.66 -1.52
N GLN A 36 0.00 -3.96 -1.41
CA GLN A 36 -0.10 -4.65 -0.13
C GLN A 36 1.15 -4.36 0.70
N THR A 37 1.03 -3.43 1.63
CA THR A 37 2.12 -2.89 2.44
C THR A 37 2.28 -3.69 3.73
N LYS A 38 3.47 -4.26 3.92
CA LYS A 38 3.94 -4.77 5.21
C LYS A 38 4.57 -3.60 5.97
N TRP A 39 4.06 -3.32 7.15
CA TRP A 39 4.53 -2.24 8.02
C TRP A 39 5.53 -2.76 9.05
N LYS A 40 6.55 -1.96 9.34
CA LYS A 40 7.58 -2.34 10.29
C LYS A 40 7.01 -2.43 11.70
N GLY A 41 7.18 -3.57 12.34
CA GLY A 41 6.68 -3.82 13.70
C GLY A 41 5.18 -4.17 13.80
N TYR A 42 4.48 -4.29 12.67
CA TYR A 42 3.07 -4.72 12.64
C TYR A 42 2.93 -6.02 11.86
N GLU A 43 2.16 -6.97 12.38
CA GLU A 43 2.01 -8.27 11.72
C GLU A 43 1.17 -8.21 10.45
N LYS A 44 0.06 -7.47 10.50
CA LYS A 44 -0.96 -7.44 9.46
C LYS A 44 -0.63 -6.42 8.37
N PRO A 45 -0.49 -6.83 7.10
CA PRO A 45 -0.36 -5.91 5.99
C PRO A 45 -1.70 -5.30 5.59
N THR A 46 -1.68 -4.12 4.99
CA THR A 46 -2.86 -3.41 4.46
C THR A 46 -2.67 -3.07 2.99
N TRP A 47 -3.76 -2.74 2.29
CA TRP A 47 -3.71 -2.29 0.89
C TRP A 47 -3.75 -0.77 0.86
N GLU A 48 -2.64 -0.17 0.44
CA GLU A 48 -2.50 1.29 0.40
C GLU A 48 -2.46 1.78 -1.06
N PRO A 49 -3.22 2.83 -1.40
CA PRO A 49 -3.11 3.46 -2.71
C PRO A 49 -1.75 4.13 -2.88
N GLU A 50 -1.29 4.28 -4.12
CA GLU A 50 0.00 4.92 -4.44
C GLU A 50 0.18 6.30 -3.78
N ARG A 51 -0.91 7.06 -3.61
CA ARG A 51 -0.90 8.38 -2.97
C ARG A 51 -0.56 8.37 -1.47
N ASN A 52 -0.74 7.25 -0.78
CA ASN A 52 -0.43 7.12 0.65
C ASN A 52 1.09 6.96 0.90
N PHE A 53 1.88 6.76 -0.15
CA PHE A 53 3.33 6.62 -0.04
C PHE A 53 4.02 7.97 -0.21
N VAL A 54 4.50 8.54 0.90
CA VAL A 54 5.33 9.75 0.88
C VAL A 54 6.66 9.49 0.16
N GLU A 55 7.32 8.37 0.44
CA GLU A 55 8.55 7.95 -0.25
C GLU A 55 8.26 6.83 -1.26
N ARG A 56 8.62 7.05 -2.53
CA ARG A 56 8.41 6.05 -3.60
C ARG A 56 9.51 4.97 -3.67
N ARG A 57 10.46 4.96 -2.74
CA ARG A 57 11.59 4.02 -2.74
C ARG A 57 11.11 2.57 -2.65
N CYS A 58 10.22 2.27 -1.72
CA CYS A 58 9.66 0.93 -1.55
C CYS A 58 8.90 0.45 -2.80
N ILE A 59 8.15 1.33 -3.46
CA ILE A 59 7.45 1.05 -4.73
C ILE A 59 8.46 0.72 -5.84
N ARG A 60 9.51 1.54 -5.98
CA ARG A 60 10.54 1.30 -7.00
C ARG A 60 11.26 -0.03 -6.76
N ASP A 61 11.62 -0.32 -5.52
CA ASP A 61 12.33 -1.54 -5.16
C ASP A 61 11.45 -2.78 -5.42
N TYR A 62 10.16 -2.70 -5.09
CA TYR A 62 9.16 -3.70 -5.46
C TYR A 62 9.12 -3.96 -6.97
N TRP A 63 9.00 -2.90 -7.79
CA TRP A 63 8.94 -3.07 -9.25
C TRP A 63 10.26 -3.56 -9.84
N ARG A 64 11.41 -3.23 -9.25
CA ARG A 64 12.71 -3.81 -9.67
C ARG A 64 12.73 -5.32 -9.44
N GLU A 65 12.29 -5.76 -8.26
CA GLU A 65 12.17 -7.19 -7.94
C GLU A 65 11.12 -7.88 -8.84
N ASN A 66 9.99 -7.24 -9.12
CA ASN A 66 8.91 -7.83 -9.92
C ASN A 66 9.13 -7.79 -11.44
N ASN A 67 9.84 -6.80 -12.00
CA ASN A 67 10.15 -6.77 -13.43
C ASN A 67 11.09 -7.91 -13.85
N THR A 68 11.82 -8.49 -12.90
CA THR A 68 12.60 -9.72 -13.14
C THR A 68 11.72 -10.98 -13.15
N GLN A 69 10.45 -10.88 -12.78
CA GLN A 69 9.49 -11.98 -12.66
C GLN A 69 8.29 -11.82 -13.62
N VAL A 70 8.54 -11.84 -14.93
CA VAL A 70 7.50 -12.11 -15.94
C VAL A 70 6.91 -13.53 -15.70
N PRO A 71 5.62 -13.74 -15.93
CA PRO A 71 4.59 -13.89 -14.89
C PRO A 71 4.53 -15.30 -14.24
N LYS A 72 4.59 -15.40 -12.90
CA LYS A 72 3.97 -16.55 -12.22
C LYS A 72 2.47 -16.31 -12.11
N ARG A 73 1.74 -16.61 -13.19
CA ARG A 73 0.30 -16.89 -13.14
C ARG A 73 0.09 -17.90 -12.00
N LYS A 74 -0.38 -17.45 -10.83
CA LYS A 74 -0.89 -18.36 -9.80
C LYS A 74 -2.05 -19.10 -10.46
N ARG A 75 -1.81 -20.34 -10.87
CA ARG A 75 -2.84 -21.24 -11.39
C ARG A 75 -3.92 -21.28 -10.31
N ARG A 76 -5.10 -20.72 -10.61
CA ARG A 76 -6.31 -21.05 -9.86
C ARG A 76 -6.42 -22.57 -9.94
N ARG A 77 -6.26 -23.27 -8.81
CA ARG A 77 -6.62 -24.68 -8.71
C ARG A 77 -8.12 -24.75 -9.04
N ALA A 78 -8.45 -25.45 -10.11
CA ALA A 78 -9.79 -25.95 -10.38
C ALA A 78 -10.07 -27.13 -9.45
#